data_AF-A0A4Y2AI33-F1
#
_entry.id   AF-A0A4Y2AI33-F1
#
_cell.length_a   1.000
_cell.length_b   1.000
_cell.length_c   1.000
_cell.angle_alpha   90.00
_cell.angle_beta   90.00
_cell.angle_gamma   90.00
#
_symmetry.space_group_name_H-M   'P 1'
#
loop_
_entity.id
_entity.type
_entity.pdbx_description
1 polymer ?
#
loop_
_entity_poly.entity_id
_entity_poly.type
_entity_poly.pdbx_seq_one_letter_code
_entity_poly.pdbx_strand_id
1 'polypeptide(L)' 'MNCDEDEDDKDGNDHDAEINKPSYDEILKSFETIRRGLQFEENTPEGVFGALQRGEAYYERKHFFKQKTQAKLTDFM' A
#
# COMPACT_ATOMS: atom_id res chain seq x y z
N MET A 1 2.64 22.40 -13.68
CA MET A 1 2.52 22.00 -12.27
C MET A 1 3.20 20.65 -12.16
N ASN A 2 4.47 20.65 -11.80
CA ASN A 2 5.19 19.42 -11.45
C ASN A 2 4.76 19.08 -10.03
N CYS A 3 4.16 17.90 -9.85
CA CYS A 3 3.98 17.33 -8.54
C CYS A 3 5.27 16.57 -8.25
N ASP A 4 6.16 17.19 -7.48
CA ASP A 4 7.31 16.53 -6.88
C ASP A 4 6.78 15.46 -5.93
N GLU A 5 6.72 14.23 -6.42
CA GLU A 5 6.33 13.02 -5.67
C GLU A 5 7.57 12.16 -5.42
N ASP A 6 8.68 12.80 -5.02
CA ASP A 6 9.96 12.17 -4.69
C ASP A 6 10.40 12.59 -3.27
N GLU A 7 9.61 12.26 -2.25
CA GLU A 7 10.09 12.20 -0.87
C GLU A 7 9.53 10.97 -0.16
N ASP A 8 10.15 9.82 -0.40
CA ASP A 8 10.14 8.73 0.61
C ASP A 8 11.39 7.85 0.47
N ASP A 9 12.55 8.50 0.24
CA ASP A 9 13.88 7.89 0.29
C ASP A 9 14.78 8.69 1.26
N LYS A 10 14.28 8.87 2.48
CA LYS A 10 15.11 9.26 3.62
C LYS A 10 15.65 7.99 4.26
N ASP A 11 16.70 7.44 3.64
CA ASP A 11 17.72 6.70 4.35
C ASP A 11 18.44 7.69 5.28
N GLY A 12 17.97 7.72 6.52
CA GLY A 12 18.43 8.64 7.55
C GLY A 12 18.12 8.04 8.90
N ASN A 13 18.84 6.97 9.23
CA ASN A 13 19.11 6.45 10.57
C ASN A 13 18.36 7.17 11.71
N ASP A 14 17.20 6.64 12.08
CA ASP A 14 16.68 6.75 13.44
C ASP A 14 16.23 5.35 13.87
N HIS A 15 17.01 4.77 14.77
CA HIS A 15 16.78 3.46 15.35
C HIS A 15 15.71 3.57 16.45
N ASP A 16 14.57 4.20 16.15
CA ASP A 16 13.46 4.36 17.09
C ASP A 16 12.15 4.05 16.38
N ALA A 17 11.64 2.86 16.67
CA ALA A 17 10.48 2.21 16.08
C ALA A 17 10.62 1.85 14.59
N GLU A 18 11.28 0.72 14.32
CA GLU A 18 10.92 -0.16 13.19
C GLU A 18 9.44 -0.55 13.33
N ILE A 19 8.53 0.37 12.97
CA ILE A 19 7.20 -0.02 12.55
C ILE A 19 7.46 -0.78 11.26
N ASN A 20 7.62 -2.11 11.37
CA ASN A 20 7.73 -3.01 10.24
C ASN A 20 6.61 -2.64 9.28
N LYS A 21 6.96 -1.97 8.16
CA LYS A 21 5.99 -1.69 7.10
C LYS A 21 5.42 -3.05 6.72
N PRO A 22 4.11 -3.29 6.88
CA PRO A 22 3.54 -4.59 6.59
C PRO A 22 3.84 -4.95 5.14
N SER A 23 4.17 -6.21 4.90
CA SER A 23 4.41 -6.73 3.57
C SER A 23 3.17 -6.54 2.68
N TYR A 24 3.39 -6.53 1.37
CA TYR A 24 2.30 -6.41 0.41
C TYR A 24 1.19 -7.46 0.65
N ASP A 25 1.60 -8.70 0.94
CA ASP A 25 0.67 -9.80 1.21
C ASP A 25 -0.10 -9.62 2.53
N GLU A 26 0.55 -9.08 3.57
CA GLU A 26 -0.12 -8.75 4.84
C GLU A 26 -1.16 -7.65 4.65
N ILE A 27 -0.85 -6.63 3.84
CA ILE A 27 -1.79 -5.56 3.51
C ILE A 27 -2.97 -6.12 2.73
N LEU A 28 -2.74 -6.94 1.70
CA LEU A 28 -3.81 -7.54 0.91
C LEU A 28 -4.73 -8.41 1.78
N LYS A 29 -4.15 -9.23 2.66
CA LYS A 29 -4.89 -10.06 3.62
C LYS A 29 -5.71 -9.21 4.60
N SER A 30 -5.23 -8.03 4.97
CA SER A 30 -5.97 -7.11 5.84
C SER A 30 -7.24 -6.58 5.15
N PHE A 31 -7.15 -6.20 3.87
CA PHE A 31 -8.31 -5.78 3.07
C PHE A 31 -9.36 -6.90 2.96
N GLU A 32 -8.93 -8.13 2.68
CA GLU A 32 -9.84 -9.28 2.64
C GLU A 32 -10.52 -9.53 3.98
N THR A 33 -9.76 -9.42 5.08
CA THR A 33 -10.27 -9.60 6.44
C THR A 33 -11.32 -8.55 6.79
N ILE A 34 -11.03 -7.28 6.50
CA ILE A 34 -11.97 -6.16 6.71
C ILE A 34 -13.23 -6.36 5.87
N ARG A 35 -13.08 -6.69 4.58
CA ARG A 35 -14.20 -6.94 3.68
C ARG A 35 -15.11 -8.05 4.19
N ARG A 36 -14.53 -9.15 4.69
CA ARG A 36 -15.30 -10.27 5.27
C ARG A 36 -15.97 -9.91 6.59
N GLY A 37 -15.33 -9.10 7.43
CA GLY A 37 -15.94 -8.60 8.67
C GLY A 37 -17.15 -7.71 8.40
N LEU A 38 -17.06 -6.85 7.38
CA LEU A 38 -18.12 -5.93 7.00
C LEU A 38 -19.30 -6.59 6.25
N GLN A 39 -19.14 -7.81 5.72
CA GLN A 39 -20.22 -8.52 5.02
C GLN A 39 -21.45 -8.79 5.89
N PHE A 40 -21.29 -8.83 7.22
CA PHE A 40 -22.36 -9.11 8.17
C PHE A 40 -22.74 -7.90 9.03
N GLU A 41 -22.12 -6.75 8.79
CA GLU A 41 -22.37 -5.52 9.55
C GLU A 41 -23.60 -4.81 8.97
N GLU A 42 -24.70 -4.82 9.74
CA GLU A 42 -25.98 -4.23 9.36
C GLU A 42 -25.89 -2.72 9.12
N ASN A 43 -24.93 -2.04 9.77
CA ASN A 43 -24.78 -0.58 9.70
C ASN A 43 -23.62 -0.14 8.79
N THR A 44 -23.19 -0.97 7.84
CA THR A 44 -22.05 -0.62 6.97
C THR A 44 -22.35 0.66 6.18
N PRO A 45 -21.56 1.74 6.35
CA PRO A 45 -21.79 2.97 5.61
C PRO A 45 -21.68 2.74 4.10
N GLU A 46 -22.52 3.44 3.35
CA GLU A 46 -22.52 3.39 1.90
C GLU A 46 -21.15 3.80 1.35
N GLY A 47 -20.62 3.00 0.41
CA GLY A 47 -19.35 3.28 -0.25
C GLY A 47 -18.10 2.78 0.47
N VAL A 48 -18.19 2.14 1.66
CA VAL A 48 -17.03 1.53 2.32
C VAL A 48 -16.38 0.45 1.44
N PHE A 49 -17.18 -0.39 0.79
CA PHE A 49 -16.65 -1.37 -0.17
C PHE A 49 -15.95 -0.70 -1.36
N GLY A 50 -16.48 0.43 -1.85
CA GLY A 50 -15.84 1.21 -2.90
C GLY A 50 -14.53 1.85 -2.45
N ALA A 51 -14.45 2.29 -1.19
CA ALA A 51 -13.22 2.81 -0.60
C ALA A 51 -12.16 1.72 -0.43
N LEU A 52 -12.56 0.52 0.04
CA LEU A 52 -11.69 -0.64 0.16
C LEU A 52 -11.10 -1.04 -1.20
N GLN A 53 -11.95 -1.12 -2.23
CA GLN A 53 -11.50 -1.45 -3.59
C GLN A 53 -10.50 -0.42 -4.15
N ARG A 54 -10.72 0.88 -3.89
CA ARG A 54 -9.75 1.93 -4.28
C ARG A 54 -8.44 1.80 -3.51
N GLY A 55 -8.49 1.41 -2.24
CA GLY A 55 -7.32 1.14 -1.41
C GLY A 55 -6.49 -0.04 -1.91
N GLU A 56 -7.14 -1.15 -2.25
CA GLU A 56 -6.49 -2.33 -2.87
C GLU A 56 -5.77 -1.93 -4.17
N ALA A 57 -6.46 -1.24 -5.08
CA ALA A 57 -5.90 -0.81 -6.36
C ALA A 57 -4.73 0.18 -6.22
N TYR A 58 -4.74 1.04 -5.20
CA TYR A 58 -3.64 1.94 -4.90
C TYR A 58 -2.37 1.16 -4.52
N TYR A 59 -2.50 0.14 -3.65
CA TYR A 59 -1.38 -0.67 -3.21
C TYR A 59 -0.82 -1.56 -4.32
N GLU A 60 -1.69 -2.16 -5.16
CA GLU A 60 -1.27 -2.88 -6.37
C GLU A 60 -0.39 -2.01 -7.27
N ARG A 61 -0.83 -0.77 -7.55
CA ARG A 61 -0.11 0.17 -8.41
C ARG A 61 1.21 0.60 -7.79
N LYS A 62 1.23 0.91 -6.50
CA LYS A 62 2.45 1.32 -5.77
C LYS A 62 3.47 0.19 -5.73
N HIS A 63 3.03 -1.05 -5.49
CA HIS A 63 3.90 -2.22 -5.48
C HIS A 63 4.51 -2.50 -6.86
N PHE A 64 3.69 -2.46 -7.91
CA PHE A 64 4.17 -2.63 -9.28
C PHE A 64 5.19 -1.56 -9.68
N PHE A 65 4.93 -0.29 -9.30
CA PHE A 65 5.84 0.81 -9.59
C PHE A 65 7.20 0.62 -8.92
N LYS A 66 7.24 0.24 -7.63
CA LYS A 66 8.49 -0.07 -6.91
C LYS A 66 9.29 -1.18 -7.58
N GLN A 67 8.66 -2.31 -7.93
CA GLN A 67 9.36 -3.42 -8.61
C GLN A 67 9.90 -3.02 -9.97
N LYS A 68 9.14 -2.25 -10.76
CA LYS A 68 9.58 -1.78 -12.08
C LYS A 68 10.77 -0.82 -11.98
N THR A 69 10.81 0.03 -10.95
CA THR A 69 11.93 0.93 -10.69
C THR A 69 13.16 0.16 -10.22
N GLN A 70 13.01 -0.81 -9.32
CA GLN A 70 14.10 -1.68 -8.88
C GLN A 70 14.70 -2.50 -10.03
N ALA A 71 13.86 -3.14 -10.85
CA ALA A 71 14.32 -3.93 -12.00
C ALA A 71 15.15 -3.09 -12.97
N LYS A 72 14.71 -1.86 -13.28
CA LYS A 72 15.48 -0.93 -14.12
C LYS A 72 16.82 -0.54 -13.51
N LEU A 73 16.90 -0.35 -12.19
CA LEU A 73 18.15 0.00 -11.51
C LEU A 73 19.12 -1.19 -11.49
N THR A 74 18.61 -2.42 -11.32
CA THR A 74 19.42 -3.64 -11.37
C THR A 74 19.96 -3.91 -12.78
N ASP A 75 19.22 -3.59 -13.84
CA ASP A 75 19.68 -3.74 -15.23
C ASP A 75 20.88 -2.84 -15.59
N PHE A 76 21.15 -1.79 -14.80
CA PHE A 76 22.30 -0.90 -14.99
C PHE A 76 23.56 -1.33 -14.23
N MET A 77 23.48 -2.34 -13.36
CA MET A 77 24.61 -2.87 -12.57
C MET A 77 25.25 -4.07 -13.25
#